data_AF-A0A505IPY0-F1
#
_entry.id   AF-A0A505IPY0-F1
#
_cell.length_a   1.000
_cell.length_b   1.000
_cell.length_c   1.000
_cell.angle_alpha   90.00
_cell.angle_beta   90.00
_cell.angle_gamma   90.00
#
_symmetry.space_group_name_H-M   'P 1'
#
loop_
_entity.id
_entity.type
_entity.pdbx_description
1 polymer ?
#
loop_
_entity_poly.entity_id
_entity_poly.type
_entity_poly.pdbx_seq_one_letter_code
_entity_poly.pdbx_strand_id
1 'polypeptide(L)'
;MWPFKKRQLNSTSIGNDTIKENELFEHKKYINELVNYQHSLEEEIATLEREAKESLSEISVAIDNSLKKIKVIIEEEKQLKKILIKNEMEILDQSTGLEFENEIAKILHLVGFEEVSVSKGSGDQGIDIFAKKDGEKFGIQCKKYSSSVGNKAVQEVISGKEFFNLDKAIVITNSSFTTSATELAFKANVTLWNRMNLEQIISENLIDKRIGSILVTLSEENIAVTESELPNNFANNSQSTTNTKPLDELFEEAKEIVVEMQTASVSLIQRRFRISYNRAAQLVDELEVQGVVGPSEGSKPRRVLIEQQAESLSILDELKLQRKRLIK
;
A
#
# COMPACT_ATOMS: atom_id res chain seq x y z
N MET A 1 4.63 39.14 36.96
CA MET A 1 5.25 40.37 37.50
C MET A 1 4.96 40.39 39.00
N TRP A 2 5.93 40.09 39.86
CA TRP A 2 5.76 40.09 41.32
C TRP A 2 6.48 41.32 41.89
N PRO A 3 5.78 42.40 42.32
CA PRO A 3 6.47 43.62 42.71
C PRO A 3 6.26 43.91 44.20
N PHE A 4 6.83 43.14 45.13
CA PHE A 4 6.95 43.62 46.51
C PHE A 4 8.25 43.17 47.16
N LYS A 5 9.14 44.15 47.40
CA LYS A 5 10.42 44.03 48.10
C LYS A 5 10.19 43.48 49.52
N LYS A 6 10.94 42.45 49.91
CA LYS A 6 11.10 42.03 51.32
C LYS A 6 11.45 43.25 52.18
N ARG A 7 10.55 43.71 53.05
CA ARG A 7 10.90 44.65 54.13
C ARG A 7 11.54 43.85 55.27
N GLN A 8 12.80 44.13 55.58
CA GLN A 8 13.41 43.72 56.84
C GLN A 8 13.01 44.74 57.92
N LEU A 9 12.39 44.26 59.00
CA LEU A 9 12.05 45.05 60.18
C LEU A 9 13.19 44.92 61.18
N ASN A 10 13.89 46.03 61.44
CA ASN A 10 14.87 46.15 62.52
C ASN A 10 14.14 46.47 63.83
N SER A 11 14.42 45.72 64.89
CA SER A 11 13.84 45.91 66.22
C SER A 11 14.65 46.93 67.04
N THR A 12 13.97 47.91 67.65
CA THR A 12 14.53 48.69 68.77
C THR A 12 13.40 49.08 69.73
N SER A 13 13.55 48.75 71.01
CA SER A 13 12.55 48.94 72.07
C SER A 13 12.36 50.40 72.47
N ILE A 14 11.08 50.85 72.58
CA ILE A 14 10.46 51.68 73.65
C ILE A 14 8.98 51.90 73.25
N GLY A 15 8.02 51.61 74.15
CA GLY A 15 6.57 51.78 73.91
C GLY A 15 5.85 50.49 73.52
N ASN A 16 5.81 49.52 74.44
CA ASN A 16 5.60 48.11 74.10
C ASN A 16 4.19 47.72 73.63
N ASP A 17 3.12 48.46 73.95
CA ASP A 17 1.75 48.04 73.61
C ASP A 17 1.23 48.72 72.34
N THR A 18 1.47 50.02 72.16
CA THR A 18 1.00 50.77 70.97
C THR A 18 1.78 50.43 69.69
N ILE A 19 3.06 50.08 69.79
CA ILE A 19 3.88 49.61 68.65
C ILE A 19 3.43 48.20 68.21
N LYS A 20 3.12 47.32 69.17
CA LYS A 20 2.60 45.98 68.87
C LYS A 20 1.22 46.01 68.23
N GLU A 21 0.35 46.95 68.63
CA GLU A 21 -0.95 47.13 67.99
C GLU A 21 -0.83 47.59 66.53
N ASN A 22 0.09 48.50 66.22
CA ASN A 22 0.34 48.94 64.84
C ASN A 22 0.97 47.82 63.98
N GLU A 23 1.93 47.06 64.51
CA GLU A 23 2.49 45.90 63.81
C GLU A 23 1.44 44.81 63.56
N LEU A 24 0.53 44.59 64.52
CA LEU A 24 -0.57 43.66 64.38
C LEU A 24 -1.59 44.13 63.33
N PHE A 25 -1.86 45.43 63.27
CA PHE A 25 -2.74 46.03 62.26
C PHE A 25 -2.19 45.85 60.84
N GLU A 26 -0.89 46.13 60.63
CA GLU A 26 -0.24 45.95 59.33
C GLU A 26 -0.17 44.46 58.92
N HIS A 27 0.07 43.54 59.86
CA HIS A 27 0.01 42.10 59.57
C HIS A 27 -1.41 41.65 59.18
N LYS A 28 -2.45 42.14 59.85
CA LYS A 28 -3.85 41.83 59.47
C LYS A 28 -4.16 42.32 58.06
N LYS A 29 -3.69 43.52 57.70
CA LYS A 29 -3.83 44.07 56.35
C LYS A 29 -3.13 43.18 55.31
N TYR A 30 -1.88 42.79 55.57
CA TYR A 30 -1.12 41.90 54.68
C TYR A 30 -1.77 40.52 54.52
N ILE A 31 -2.28 39.93 55.60
CA ILE A 31 -3.03 38.67 55.55
C ILE A 31 -4.28 38.84 54.67
N ASN A 32 -5.01 39.95 54.80
CA ASN A 32 -6.20 40.19 53.99
C ASN A 32 -5.85 40.36 52.49
N GLU A 33 -4.73 41.02 52.17
CA GLU A 33 -4.21 41.11 50.80
C GLU A 33 -3.85 39.72 50.24
N LEU A 34 -3.20 38.87 51.03
CA LEU A 34 -2.89 37.49 50.63
C LEU A 34 -4.13 36.64 50.41
N VAL A 35 -5.15 36.76 51.26
CA VAL A 35 -6.44 36.06 51.11
C VAL A 35 -7.13 36.50 49.82
N ASN A 36 -7.16 37.80 49.52
CA ASN A 36 -7.74 38.30 48.28
C ASN A 36 -6.96 37.80 47.05
N TYR A 37 -5.63 37.74 47.13
CA TYR A 37 -4.81 37.20 46.05
C TYR A 37 -5.03 35.69 45.85
N GLN A 38 -5.15 34.93 46.93
CA GLN A 38 -5.51 33.51 46.86
C GLN A 38 -6.86 33.32 46.18
N HIS A 39 -7.88 34.11 46.55
CA HIS A 39 -9.19 34.03 45.91
C HIS A 39 -9.12 34.35 44.40
N SER A 40 -8.35 35.37 44.02
CA SER A 40 -8.11 35.70 42.62
C SER A 40 -7.43 34.57 41.84
N LEU A 41 -6.49 33.85 42.45
CA LEU A 41 -5.85 32.68 41.82
C LEU A 41 -6.81 31.50 41.70
N GLU A 42 -7.67 31.28 42.68
CA GLU A 42 -8.70 30.23 42.65
C GLU A 42 -9.70 30.48 41.50
N GLU A 43 -10.10 31.73 41.25
CA GLU A 43 -10.93 32.11 40.10
C GLU A 43 -10.21 31.89 38.76
N GLU A 44 -8.93 32.22 38.66
CA GLU A 44 -8.12 32.00 37.46
C GLU A 44 -7.98 30.49 37.14
N ILE A 45 -7.69 29.67 38.16
CA ILE A 45 -7.62 28.20 38.02
C ILE A 45 -8.96 27.64 37.55
N ALA A 46 -10.08 28.05 38.17
CA ALA A 46 -11.41 27.56 37.79
C ALA A 46 -11.75 27.92 36.33
N THR A 47 -11.30 29.09 35.87
CA THR A 47 -11.46 29.51 34.47
C THR A 47 -10.65 28.63 33.52
N LEU A 48 -9.37 28.41 33.83
CA LEU A 48 -8.48 27.54 33.04
C LEU A 48 -8.98 26.10 32.99
N GLU A 49 -9.49 25.56 34.10
CA GLU A 49 -10.08 24.21 34.15
C GLU A 49 -11.31 24.09 33.23
N ARG A 50 -12.15 25.13 33.19
CA ARG A 50 -13.32 25.18 32.29
C ARG A 50 -12.88 25.19 30.83
N GLU A 51 -11.93 26.05 30.46
CA GLU A 51 -11.41 26.17 29.09
C GLU A 51 -10.73 24.87 28.61
N ALA A 52 -9.96 24.23 29.50
CA ALA A 52 -9.33 22.94 29.21
C ALA A 52 -10.38 21.85 28.95
N LYS A 53 -11.46 21.82 29.74
CA LYS A 53 -12.55 20.85 29.58
C LYS A 53 -13.33 21.05 28.27
N GLU A 54 -13.60 22.31 27.90
CA GLU A 54 -14.22 22.67 26.63
C GLU A 54 -13.34 22.21 25.45
N SER A 55 -12.04 22.52 25.48
CA SER A 55 -11.07 22.10 24.45
C SER A 55 -10.99 20.57 24.31
N LEU A 56 -10.97 19.84 25.43
CA LEU A 56 -10.99 18.36 25.41
C LEU A 56 -12.27 17.79 24.79
N SER A 57 -13.41 18.43 25.05
CA SER A 57 -14.70 18.03 24.45
C SER A 57 -14.67 18.20 22.93
N GLU A 58 -14.13 19.31 22.42
CA GLU A 58 -14.02 19.55 20.99
C GLU A 58 -13.10 18.53 20.30
N ILE A 59 -11.94 18.25 20.91
CA ILE A 59 -11.00 17.23 20.42
C ILE A 59 -11.67 15.86 20.37
N SER A 60 -12.42 15.47 21.39
CA SER A 60 -13.13 14.19 21.43
C SER A 60 -14.11 14.06 20.26
N VAL A 61 -14.90 15.10 19.98
CA VAL A 61 -15.84 15.12 18.86
C VAL A 61 -15.11 15.01 17.51
N ALA A 62 -13.98 15.70 17.35
CA ALA A 62 -13.17 15.64 16.14
C ALA A 62 -12.59 14.23 15.91
N ILE A 63 -12.13 13.56 16.97
CA ILE A 63 -11.65 12.17 16.94
C ILE A 63 -12.78 11.24 16.50
N ASP A 64 -13.96 11.33 17.12
CA ASP A 64 -15.10 10.48 16.77
C ASP A 64 -15.53 10.62 15.31
N ASN A 65 -15.54 11.85 14.81
CA ASN A 65 -15.84 12.13 13.41
C ASN A 65 -14.78 11.55 12.47
N SER A 66 -13.51 11.63 12.84
CA SER A 66 -12.40 11.05 12.07
C SER A 66 -12.48 9.52 12.06
N LEU A 67 -12.78 8.90 13.20
CA LEU A 67 -12.97 7.45 13.31
C LEU A 67 -14.16 6.97 12.47
N LYS A 68 -15.26 7.72 12.39
CA LYS A 68 -16.39 7.41 11.50
C LYS A 68 -15.96 7.41 10.03
N LYS A 69 -15.18 8.40 9.59
CA LYS A 69 -14.65 8.45 8.22
C LYS A 69 -13.73 7.27 7.91
N ILE A 70 -12.81 6.95 8.82
CA ILE A 70 -11.89 5.81 8.66
C ILE A 70 -12.66 4.49 8.53
N LYS A 71 -13.72 4.29 9.32
CA LYS A 71 -14.55 3.07 9.22
C LYS A 71 -15.20 2.91 7.85
N VAL A 72 -15.68 4.00 7.25
CA VAL A 72 -16.25 3.98 5.89
C VAL A 72 -15.18 3.60 4.87
N ILE A 73 -14.00 4.23 4.94
CA ILE A 73 -12.87 3.96 4.04
C ILE A 73 -12.44 2.48 4.12
N ILE A 74 -12.34 1.92 5.32
CA ILE A 74 -11.99 0.50 5.51
C ILE A 74 -13.02 -0.43 4.85
N GLU A 75 -14.30 -0.10 4.94
CA GLU A 75 -15.34 -0.92 4.32
C GLU A 75 -15.31 -0.81 2.79
N GLU A 76 -15.09 0.39 2.24
CA GLU A 76 -14.89 0.61 0.81
C GLU A 76 -13.68 -0.18 0.28
N GLU A 77 -12.54 -0.14 1.00
CA GLU A 77 -11.34 -0.90 0.65
C GLU A 77 -11.63 -2.40 0.56
N LYS A 78 -12.40 -2.95 1.52
CA LYS A 78 -12.80 -4.37 1.49
C LYS A 78 -13.66 -4.71 0.27
N GLN A 79 -14.58 -3.82 -0.12
CA GLN A 79 -15.41 -4.04 -1.30
C GLN A 79 -14.56 -4.01 -2.57
N LEU A 80 -13.64 -3.06 -2.70
CA LEU A 80 -12.71 -2.98 -3.81
C LEU A 80 -11.81 -4.22 -3.90
N LYS A 81 -11.28 -4.70 -2.76
CA LYS A 81 -10.51 -5.95 -2.69
C LYS A 81 -11.31 -7.13 -3.24
N LYS A 82 -12.58 -7.28 -2.85
CA LYS A 82 -13.46 -8.35 -3.38
C LYS A 82 -13.65 -8.25 -4.89
N ILE A 83 -13.88 -7.05 -5.42
CA ILE A 83 -14.06 -6.82 -6.86
C ILE A 83 -12.78 -7.18 -7.63
N LEU A 84 -11.62 -6.74 -7.15
CA LEU A 84 -10.32 -7.04 -7.76
C LEU A 84 -10.04 -8.55 -7.78
N ILE A 85 -10.21 -9.24 -6.65
CA ILE A 85 -10.04 -10.71 -6.57
C ILE A 85 -10.97 -11.39 -7.57
N LYS A 86 -12.23 -10.96 -7.63
CA LYS A 86 -13.21 -11.54 -8.56
C LYS A 86 -12.76 -11.39 -10.02
N ASN A 87 -12.30 -10.20 -10.41
CA ASN A 87 -11.83 -9.96 -11.77
C ASN A 87 -10.61 -10.82 -12.12
N GLU A 88 -9.62 -10.93 -11.22
CA GLU A 88 -8.45 -11.79 -11.43
C GLU A 88 -8.85 -13.27 -11.55
N MET A 89 -9.77 -13.74 -10.69
CA MET A 89 -10.31 -15.09 -10.80
C MET A 89 -11.11 -15.32 -12.09
N GLU A 90 -11.82 -14.31 -12.58
CA GLU A 90 -12.57 -14.38 -13.84
C GLU A 90 -11.62 -14.52 -15.04
N ILE A 91 -10.48 -13.83 -15.04
CA ILE A 91 -9.42 -14.02 -16.03
C ILE A 91 -8.92 -15.47 -16.03
N LEU A 92 -8.63 -16.03 -14.84
CA LEU A 92 -8.24 -17.44 -14.71
C LEU A 92 -9.34 -18.39 -15.22
N ASP A 93 -10.60 -18.10 -14.93
CA ASP A 93 -11.74 -18.93 -15.32
C ASP A 93 -12.03 -18.89 -16.83
N GLN A 94 -11.75 -17.78 -17.49
CA GLN A 94 -11.96 -17.60 -18.93
C GLN A 94 -10.77 -18.05 -19.78
N SER A 95 -9.58 -18.19 -19.18
CA SER A 95 -8.36 -18.62 -19.86
C SER A 95 -8.44 -20.02 -20.48
N THR A 96 -7.68 -20.25 -21.56
CA THR A 96 -7.39 -21.59 -22.09
C THR A 96 -6.46 -22.37 -21.15
N GLY A 97 -6.28 -23.68 -21.36
CA GLY A 97 -5.40 -24.49 -20.50
C GLY A 97 -3.97 -23.96 -20.40
N LEU A 98 -3.35 -23.62 -21.55
CA LEU A 98 -2.00 -23.06 -21.58
C LEU A 98 -1.95 -21.63 -21.01
N GLU A 99 -2.97 -20.80 -21.25
CA GLU A 99 -3.04 -19.47 -20.63
C GLU A 99 -3.16 -19.58 -19.10
N PHE A 100 -3.97 -20.52 -18.60
CA PHE A 100 -4.08 -20.80 -17.17
C PHE A 100 -2.72 -21.15 -16.56
N GLU A 101 -1.95 -22.03 -17.20
CA GLU A 101 -0.59 -22.38 -16.76
C GLU A 101 0.33 -21.14 -16.72
N ASN A 102 0.26 -20.28 -17.75
CA ASN A 102 1.03 -19.04 -17.78
C ASN A 102 0.61 -18.04 -16.69
N GLU A 103 -0.69 -17.91 -16.41
CA GLU A 103 -1.17 -17.05 -15.31
C GLU A 103 -0.76 -17.60 -13.94
N ILE A 104 -0.82 -18.92 -13.73
CA ILE A 104 -0.29 -19.56 -12.53
C ILE A 104 1.22 -19.32 -12.39
N ALA A 105 1.99 -19.38 -13.48
CA ALA A 105 3.42 -19.08 -13.44
C ALA A 105 3.70 -17.64 -12.96
N LYS A 106 2.89 -16.65 -13.38
CA LYS A 106 2.98 -15.27 -12.86
C LYS A 106 2.67 -15.21 -11.37
N ILE A 107 1.62 -15.91 -10.91
CA ILE A 107 1.25 -15.97 -9.48
C ILE A 107 2.38 -16.60 -8.67
N LEU A 108 3.01 -17.67 -9.17
CA LEU A 108 4.15 -18.32 -8.52
C LEU A 108 5.33 -17.35 -8.34
N HIS A 109 5.69 -16.58 -9.37
CA HIS A 109 6.70 -15.52 -9.24
C HIS A 109 6.34 -14.50 -8.16
N LEU A 110 5.08 -14.08 -8.11
CA LEU A 110 4.62 -13.08 -7.14
C LEU A 110 4.73 -13.55 -5.69
N VAL A 111 4.52 -14.84 -5.43
CA VAL A 111 4.65 -15.46 -4.11
C VAL A 111 6.06 -16.00 -3.82
N GLY A 112 7.05 -15.56 -4.61
CA GLY A 112 8.47 -15.80 -4.34
C GLY A 112 9.02 -17.12 -4.86
N PHE A 113 8.38 -17.75 -5.86
CA PHE A 113 9.04 -18.80 -6.62
C PHE A 113 9.98 -18.19 -7.67
N GLU A 114 11.12 -18.86 -7.84
CA GLU A 114 12.19 -18.54 -8.76
C GLU A 114 12.26 -19.62 -9.85
N GLU A 115 12.98 -19.35 -10.94
CA GLU A 115 13.17 -20.29 -12.07
C GLU A 115 11.86 -20.94 -12.55
N VAL A 116 10.76 -20.17 -12.58
CA VAL A 116 9.45 -20.67 -13.01
C VAL A 116 9.44 -20.84 -14.52
N SER A 117 9.09 -22.04 -15.00
CA SER A 117 8.99 -22.34 -16.42
C SER A 117 7.81 -23.25 -16.73
N VAL A 118 6.98 -22.84 -17.68
CA VAL A 118 5.87 -23.65 -18.21
C VAL A 118 6.40 -24.66 -19.23
N SER A 119 5.95 -25.90 -19.12
CA SER A 119 6.34 -27.01 -19.99
C SER A 119 5.73 -26.87 -21.41
N LYS A 120 6.23 -27.63 -22.40
CA LYS A 120 5.86 -27.44 -23.82
C LYS A 120 4.69 -28.31 -24.29
N GLY A 121 3.89 -28.84 -23.38
CA GLY A 121 2.60 -29.49 -23.64
C GLY A 121 2.67 -30.92 -24.22
N SER A 122 3.86 -31.46 -24.52
CA SER A 122 4.01 -32.85 -25.00
C SER A 122 5.16 -33.53 -24.29
N GLY A 123 4.86 -34.65 -23.62
CA GLY A 123 5.84 -35.47 -22.91
C GLY A 123 6.12 -35.03 -21.47
N ASP A 124 5.34 -34.10 -20.91
CA ASP A 124 5.62 -33.46 -19.63
C ASP A 124 5.32 -34.33 -18.39
N GLN A 125 4.91 -35.60 -18.59
CA GLN A 125 4.67 -36.60 -17.54
C GLN A 125 3.78 -36.11 -16.37
N GLY A 126 2.88 -35.15 -16.61
CA GLY A 126 2.02 -34.59 -15.58
C GLY A 126 2.62 -33.42 -14.78
N ILE A 127 3.68 -32.77 -15.25
CA ILE A 127 4.20 -31.51 -14.69
C ILE A 127 4.01 -30.40 -15.72
N ASP A 128 3.07 -29.49 -15.47
CA ASP A 128 2.81 -28.38 -16.38
C ASP A 128 3.79 -27.22 -16.14
N ILE A 129 4.24 -27.02 -14.89
CA ILE A 129 5.16 -25.94 -14.51
C ILE A 129 6.25 -26.49 -13.60
N PHE A 130 7.49 -26.08 -13.86
CA PHE A 130 8.64 -26.27 -12.98
C PHE A 130 8.97 -24.95 -12.27
N ALA A 131 9.36 -25.02 -11.00
CA ALA A 131 9.77 -23.84 -10.25
C ALA A 131 10.77 -24.22 -9.15
N LYS A 132 11.42 -23.21 -8.56
CA LYS A 132 12.22 -23.36 -7.33
C LYS A 132 11.76 -22.41 -6.26
N LYS A 133 11.87 -22.82 -5.01
CA LYS A 133 11.67 -21.95 -3.85
C LYS A 133 12.48 -22.48 -2.67
N ASP A 134 13.18 -21.58 -1.97
CA ASP A 134 14.00 -21.92 -0.80
C ASP A 134 15.02 -23.07 -1.06
N GLY A 135 15.56 -23.12 -2.29
CA GLY A 135 16.51 -24.15 -2.72
C GLY A 135 15.90 -25.49 -3.16
N GLU A 136 14.58 -25.67 -3.02
CA GLU A 136 13.87 -26.89 -3.43
C GLU A 136 13.25 -26.75 -4.83
N LYS A 137 13.24 -27.84 -5.59
CA LYS A 137 12.61 -27.94 -6.91
C LYS A 137 11.17 -28.43 -6.80
N PHE A 138 10.26 -27.72 -7.45
CA PHE A 138 8.84 -28.01 -7.46
C PHE A 138 8.38 -28.42 -8.84
N GLY A 139 7.53 -29.44 -8.88
CA GLY A 139 6.70 -29.79 -10.03
C GLY A 139 5.25 -29.43 -9.75
N ILE A 140 4.62 -28.70 -10.67
CA ILE A 140 3.27 -28.22 -10.51
C ILE A 140 2.39 -28.76 -11.64
N GLN A 141 1.29 -29.42 -11.28
CA GLN A 141 0.21 -29.77 -12.20
C GLN A 141 -0.92 -28.75 -12.04
N CYS A 142 -1.24 -28.05 -13.11
CA CYS A 142 -2.37 -27.16 -13.26
C CYS A 142 -3.58 -27.91 -13.83
N LYS A 143 -4.76 -27.71 -13.25
CA LYS A 143 -6.04 -28.20 -13.80
C LYS A 143 -7.07 -27.08 -13.80
N LYS A 144 -7.35 -26.55 -15.00
CA LYS A 144 -8.44 -25.57 -15.21
C LYS A 144 -9.75 -26.31 -15.48
N TYR A 145 -10.59 -26.53 -14.47
CA TYR A 145 -11.83 -27.31 -14.58
C TYR A 145 -13.05 -26.55 -14.06
N SER A 146 -14.23 -26.90 -14.61
CA SER A 146 -15.54 -26.45 -14.11
C SER A 146 -16.09 -27.31 -12.97
N SER A 147 -15.49 -28.48 -12.72
CA SER A 147 -15.86 -29.43 -11.66
C SER A 147 -14.69 -29.70 -10.73
N SER A 148 -14.94 -30.42 -9.63
CA SER A 148 -13.89 -30.77 -8.67
C SER A 148 -12.84 -31.70 -9.28
N VAL A 149 -11.58 -31.43 -8.96
CA VAL A 149 -10.43 -32.22 -9.39
C VAL A 149 -10.33 -33.52 -8.57
N GLY A 150 -10.24 -34.66 -9.27
CA GLY A 150 -10.09 -35.99 -8.68
C GLY A 150 -8.64 -36.50 -8.64
N ASN A 151 -8.47 -37.75 -8.21
CA ASN A 151 -7.16 -38.37 -7.93
C ASN A 151 -6.18 -38.34 -9.11
N LYS A 152 -6.68 -38.35 -10.35
CA LYS A 152 -5.85 -38.38 -11.56
C LYS A 152 -4.79 -37.27 -11.56
N ALA A 153 -5.16 -36.03 -11.23
CA ALA A 153 -4.21 -34.91 -11.21
C ALA A 153 -3.11 -35.09 -10.16
N VAL A 154 -3.46 -35.66 -9.01
CA VAL A 154 -2.51 -35.96 -7.93
C VAL A 154 -1.58 -37.12 -8.34
N GLN A 155 -2.11 -38.15 -9.00
CA GLN A 155 -1.31 -39.27 -9.51
C GLN A 155 -0.34 -38.84 -10.61
N GLU A 156 -0.78 -37.95 -11.50
CA GLU A 156 0.05 -37.35 -12.56
C GLU A 156 1.24 -36.59 -11.94
N VAL A 157 0.99 -35.68 -10.99
CA VAL A 157 2.08 -34.90 -10.39
C VAL A 157 3.03 -35.75 -9.54
N ILE A 158 2.55 -36.82 -8.89
CA ILE A 158 3.41 -37.77 -8.17
C ILE A 158 4.36 -38.48 -9.15
N SER A 159 3.82 -38.95 -10.27
CA SER A 159 4.59 -39.66 -11.29
C SER A 159 5.62 -38.73 -11.93
N GLY A 160 5.21 -37.50 -12.25
CA GLY A 160 6.09 -36.47 -12.80
C GLY A 160 7.18 -36.04 -11.83
N LYS A 161 6.85 -35.88 -10.54
CA LYS A 161 7.82 -35.54 -9.48
C LYS A 161 8.97 -36.55 -9.45
N GLU A 162 8.65 -37.84 -9.45
CA GLU A 162 9.64 -38.92 -9.45
C GLU A 162 10.46 -38.93 -10.74
N PHE A 163 9.78 -38.84 -11.90
CA PHE A 163 10.43 -38.88 -13.21
C PHE A 163 11.47 -37.76 -13.40
N PHE A 164 11.17 -36.55 -12.92
CA PHE A 164 12.06 -35.39 -13.04
C PHE A 164 12.95 -35.16 -11.80
N ASN A 165 12.90 -36.05 -10.81
CA ASN A 165 13.66 -35.94 -9.56
C ASN A 165 13.45 -34.58 -8.86
N LEU A 166 12.19 -34.22 -8.63
CA LEU A 166 11.76 -32.98 -7.98
C LEU A 166 11.55 -33.20 -6.48
N ASP A 167 11.82 -32.18 -5.67
CA ASP A 167 11.76 -32.29 -4.21
C ASP A 167 10.31 -32.23 -3.70
N LYS A 168 9.49 -31.37 -4.32
CA LYS A 168 8.10 -31.11 -3.93
C LYS A 168 7.16 -31.08 -5.14
N ALA A 169 5.88 -31.35 -4.87
CA ALA A 169 4.83 -31.34 -5.89
C ALA A 169 3.63 -30.53 -5.43
N ILE A 170 3.01 -29.81 -6.37
CA ILE A 170 1.80 -29.00 -6.14
C ILE A 170 0.76 -29.34 -7.21
N VAL A 171 -0.50 -29.49 -6.83
CA VAL A 171 -1.62 -29.43 -7.79
C VAL A 171 -2.38 -28.13 -7.59
N ILE A 172 -2.57 -27.37 -8.66
CA ILE A 172 -3.23 -26.06 -8.65
C ILE A 172 -4.49 -26.12 -9.53
N THR A 173 -5.61 -25.62 -9.01
CA THR A 173 -6.87 -25.56 -9.75
C THR A 173 -7.69 -24.32 -9.41
N ASN A 174 -8.43 -23.81 -10.39
CA ASN A 174 -9.45 -22.78 -10.21
C ASN A 174 -10.74 -23.31 -9.56
N SER A 175 -10.81 -24.60 -9.24
CA SER A 175 -12.00 -25.25 -8.65
C SER A 175 -11.68 -25.78 -7.25
N SER A 176 -12.35 -26.85 -6.83
CA SER A 176 -12.11 -27.58 -5.58
C SER A 176 -11.51 -28.97 -5.84
N PHE A 177 -11.04 -29.63 -4.79
CA PHE A 177 -10.60 -31.03 -4.82
C PHE A 177 -11.65 -31.94 -4.21
N THR A 178 -11.76 -33.18 -4.72
CA THR A 178 -12.56 -34.21 -4.04
C THR A 178 -11.88 -34.66 -2.75
N THR A 179 -12.65 -35.19 -1.78
CA THR A 179 -12.10 -35.72 -0.53
C THR A 179 -11.02 -36.77 -0.78
N SER A 180 -11.23 -37.67 -1.76
CA SER A 180 -10.25 -38.69 -2.11
C SER A 180 -8.96 -38.11 -2.67
N ALA A 181 -9.03 -37.03 -3.47
CA ALA A 181 -7.85 -36.36 -4.00
C ALA A 181 -7.05 -35.69 -2.89
N THR A 182 -7.74 -35.03 -1.95
CA THR A 182 -7.13 -34.44 -0.74
C THR A 182 -6.45 -35.49 0.13
N GLU A 183 -7.11 -36.62 0.38
CA GLU A 183 -6.52 -37.74 1.15
C GLU A 183 -5.28 -38.32 0.47
N LEU A 184 -5.32 -38.52 -0.86
CA LEU A 184 -4.18 -39.01 -1.62
C LEU A 184 -3.02 -38.01 -1.58
N ALA A 185 -3.30 -36.73 -1.79
CA ALA A 185 -2.29 -35.68 -1.76
C ALA A 185 -1.62 -35.59 -0.39
N PHE A 186 -2.39 -35.67 0.69
CA PHE A 186 -1.85 -35.71 2.05
C PHE A 186 -0.90 -36.89 2.25
N LYS A 187 -1.32 -38.11 1.87
CA LYS A 187 -0.49 -39.32 2.00
C LYS A 187 0.78 -39.27 1.16
N ALA A 188 0.72 -38.62 0.00
CA ALA A 188 1.84 -38.50 -0.94
C ALA A 188 2.69 -37.23 -0.73
N ASN A 189 2.39 -36.42 0.29
CA ASN A 189 3.04 -35.13 0.55
C ASN A 189 3.02 -34.19 -0.67
N VAL A 190 1.85 -34.10 -1.32
CA VAL A 190 1.56 -33.19 -2.43
C VAL A 190 0.77 -32.01 -1.88
N THR A 191 1.20 -30.79 -2.19
CA THR A 191 0.47 -29.57 -1.80
C THR A 191 -0.68 -29.31 -2.77
N LEU A 192 -1.82 -28.86 -2.26
CA LEU A 192 -3.00 -28.56 -3.07
C LEU A 192 -3.36 -27.08 -2.95
N TRP A 193 -3.47 -26.37 -4.09
CA TRP A 193 -4.03 -25.03 -4.15
C TRP A 193 -5.33 -25.04 -4.94
N ASN A 194 -6.43 -24.82 -4.25
CA ASN A 194 -7.76 -24.68 -4.84
C ASN A 194 -8.11 -23.19 -5.03
N ARG A 195 -9.34 -22.92 -5.47
CA ARG A 195 -9.86 -21.54 -5.60
C ARG A 195 -9.63 -20.68 -4.36
N MET A 196 -9.95 -21.18 -3.17
CA MET A 196 -9.82 -20.39 -1.94
C MET A 196 -8.35 -20.03 -1.68
N ASN A 197 -7.43 -20.96 -1.97
CA ASN A 197 -5.99 -20.67 -1.85
C ASN A 197 -5.55 -19.62 -2.88
N LEU A 198 -6.01 -19.72 -4.13
CA LEU A 198 -5.71 -18.73 -5.17
C LEU A 198 -6.25 -17.35 -4.82
N GLU A 199 -7.52 -17.26 -4.39
CA GLU A 199 -8.13 -16.00 -3.94
C GLU A 199 -7.35 -15.36 -2.80
N GLN A 200 -6.95 -16.17 -1.81
CA GLN A 200 -6.13 -15.70 -0.70
C GLN A 200 -4.76 -15.20 -1.19
N ILE A 201 -4.05 -15.99 -1.99
CA ILE A 201 -2.75 -15.63 -2.55
C ILE A 201 -2.83 -14.32 -3.35
N ILE A 202 -3.83 -14.19 -4.24
CA ILE A 202 -4.07 -12.99 -5.04
C ILE A 202 -4.33 -11.79 -4.11
N SER A 203 -5.16 -11.98 -3.08
CA SER A 203 -5.48 -10.93 -2.12
C SER A 203 -4.27 -10.41 -1.36
N GLU A 204 -3.37 -11.30 -0.94
CA GLU A 204 -2.20 -10.98 -0.11
C GLU A 204 -1.01 -10.45 -0.92
N ASN A 205 -0.88 -10.79 -2.21
CA ASN A 205 0.34 -10.54 -2.98
C ASN A 205 0.15 -9.66 -4.23
N LEU A 206 -0.99 -9.75 -4.92
CA LEU A 206 -1.24 -8.92 -6.10
C LEU A 206 -1.82 -7.57 -5.72
N ILE A 207 -2.76 -7.55 -4.79
CA ILE A 207 -3.53 -6.34 -4.51
C ILE A 207 -2.66 -5.31 -3.79
N ASP A 208 -1.87 -5.70 -2.80
CA ASP A 208 -1.05 -4.73 -2.06
C ASP A 208 0.06 -4.13 -2.94
N LYS A 209 0.64 -4.89 -3.87
CA LYS A 209 1.61 -4.37 -4.86
C LYS A 209 0.95 -3.43 -5.88
N ARG A 210 -0.24 -3.77 -6.38
CA ARG A 210 -0.98 -2.92 -7.34
C ARG A 210 -1.55 -1.66 -6.67
N ILE A 211 -2.12 -1.78 -5.47
CA ILE A 211 -2.57 -0.64 -4.68
C ILE A 211 -1.38 0.26 -4.35
N GLY A 212 -0.23 -0.30 -3.95
CA GLY A 212 0.98 0.48 -3.74
C GLY A 212 1.37 1.30 -4.98
N SER A 213 1.33 0.68 -6.16
CA SER A 213 1.63 1.37 -7.42
C SER A 213 0.60 2.47 -7.74
N ILE A 214 -0.69 2.17 -7.59
CA ILE A 214 -1.78 3.13 -7.83
C ILE A 214 -1.72 4.30 -6.82
N LEU A 215 -1.42 4.04 -5.56
CA LEU A 215 -1.29 5.08 -4.53
C LEU A 215 -0.11 6.01 -4.82
N VAL A 216 1.01 5.47 -5.32
CA VAL A 216 2.14 6.29 -5.77
C VAL A 216 1.70 7.20 -6.92
N THR A 217 1.09 6.65 -7.97
CA THR A 217 0.60 7.44 -9.12
C THR A 217 -0.44 8.49 -8.72
N LEU A 218 -1.40 8.14 -7.85
CA LEU A 218 -2.41 9.08 -7.37
C LEU A 218 -1.84 10.14 -6.41
N SER A 219 -0.74 9.83 -5.70
CA SER A 219 -0.04 10.81 -4.86
C SER A 219 0.72 11.82 -5.71
N GLU A 220 1.30 11.38 -6.82
CA GLU A 220 1.97 12.26 -7.80
C GLU A 220 0.97 13.20 -8.50
N GLU A 221 -0.25 12.72 -8.80
CA GLU A 221 -1.32 13.55 -9.36
C GLU A 221 -1.92 14.57 -8.36
N ASN A 222 -1.91 14.28 -7.05
CA ASN A 222 -2.49 15.16 -6.03
C ASN A 222 -1.52 16.21 -5.44
N ILE A 223 -0.24 16.21 -5.82
CA ILE A 223 0.72 17.26 -5.42
C ILE A 223 0.53 18.56 -6.24
N ALA A 224 -0.26 18.54 -7.32
CA ALA A 224 -0.47 19.72 -8.17
C ALA A 224 -1.56 20.71 -7.66
N VAL A 225 -2.10 20.55 -6.44
CA VAL A 225 -3.19 21.43 -5.94
C VAL A 225 -2.85 22.05 -4.57
N THR A 226 -2.64 23.37 -4.63
CA THR A 226 -2.68 24.40 -3.57
C THR A 226 -1.61 24.35 -2.46
N GLU A 227 -0.48 25.00 -2.76
CA GLU A 227 0.52 25.45 -1.79
C GLU A 227 0.19 26.85 -1.20
N SER A 228 -1.06 27.31 -1.29
CA SER A 228 -1.50 28.57 -0.68
C SER A 228 -2.50 28.28 0.44
N GLU A 229 -2.03 28.46 1.68
CA GLU A 229 -2.75 28.53 2.97
C GLU A 229 -2.43 27.40 3.97
N LEU A 230 -1.17 27.32 4.41
CA LEU A 230 -0.84 26.91 5.78
C LEU A 230 0.27 27.81 6.36
N PRO A 231 0.13 28.32 7.60
CA PRO A 231 1.18 29.12 8.23
C PRO A 231 2.41 28.27 8.55
N ASN A 232 3.57 28.78 8.14
CA ASN A 232 4.88 28.30 8.59
C ASN A 232 4.97 28.29 10.11
N ASN A 233 5.21 27.12 10.71
CA ASN A 233 6.29 26.89 11.66
C ASN A 233 6.18 25.48 12.24
N PHE A 234 6.96 24.54 11.71
CA PHE A 234 7.78 23.63 12.52
C PHE A 234 8.90 23.11 11.63
N ALA A 235 10.06 23.77 11.76
CA ALA A 235 11.33 23.19 11.36
C ALA A 235 11.62 21.98 12.27
N ASN A 236 11.99 20.84 11.69
CA ASN A 236 13.32 20.25 11.89
C ASN A 236 13.49 18.93 11.14
N ASN A 237 14.55 18.92 10.31
CA ASN A 237 15.43 17.81 9.97
C ASN A 237 14.82 16.43 9.67
N SER A 238 14.78 16.10 8.38
CA SER A 238 15.32 14.84 7.88
C SER A 238 15.75 15.03 6.43
N GLN A 239 17.06 15.12 6.20
CA GLN A 239 17.65 14.99 4.88
C GLN A 239 17.48 13.53 4.43
N SER A 240 16.60 13.28 3.46
CA SER A 240 16.68 12.11 2.59
C SER A 240 16.97 12.62 1.18
N THR A 241 18.19 12.37 0.73
CA THR A 241 18.65 12.61 -0.63
C THR A 241 17.92 11.68 -1.60
N THR A 242 16.88 12.16 -2.29
CA THR A 242 16.37 11.51 -3.50
C THR A 242 17.03 12.19 -4.71
N ASN A 243 18.03 11.50 -5.28
CA ASN A 243 18.54 11.83 -6.62
C ASN A 243 17.46 11.46 -7.64
N THR A 244 16.51 12.36 -7.91
CA THR A 244 15.65 12.29 -9.09
C THR A 244 16.39 12.93 -10.26
N LYS A 245 16.84 12.09 -11.19
CA LYS A 245 17.37 12.55 -12.48
C LYS A 245 16.20 13.12 -13.29
N PRO A 246 16.31 14.31 -13.89
CA PRO A 246 15.24 14.88 -14.70
C PRO A 246 14.94 13.98 -15.92
N LEU A 247 13.64 13.84 -16.25
CA LEU A 247 13.16 13.10 -17.42
C LEU A 247 13.77 13.66 -18.71
N ASP A 248 14.06 12.78 -19.69
CA ASP A 248 14.56 13.19 -20.99
C ASP A 248 13.51 14.03 -21.74
N GLU A 249 13.94 15.14 -22.35
CA GLU A 249 13.07 16.10 -23.06
C GLU A 249 12.19 15.45 -24.15
N LEU A 250 12.63 14.32 -24.72
CA LEU A 250 11.93 13.60 -25.79
C LEU A 250 10.96 12.52 -25.28
N PHE A 251 10.80 12.39 -23.96
CA PHE A 251 10.05 11.30 -23.33
C PHE A 251 8.58 11.24 -23.77
N GLU A 252 7.87 12.37 -23.74
CA GLU A 252 6.44 12.42 -24.09
C GLU A 252 6.22 12.10 -25.58
N GLU A 253 7.05 12.64 -26.46
CA GLU A 253 6.98 12.34 -27.90
C GLU A 253 7.30 10.86 -28.18
N ALA A 254 8.25 10.28 -27.45
CA ALA A 254 8.60 8.86 -27.56
C ALA A 254 7.45 7.96 -27.10
N LYS A 255 6.75 8.33 -26.03
CA LYS A 255 5.56 7.64 -25.54
C LYS A 255 4.44 7.61 -26.57
N GLU A 256 4.12 8.75 -27.18
CA GLU A 256 3.07 8.84 -28.22
C GLU A 256 3.36 7.90 -29.40
N ILE A 257 4.60 7.92 -29.91
CA ILE A 257 5.01 7.08 -31.04
C ILE A 257 4.93 5.59 -30.68
N VAL A 258 5.34 5.23 -29.46
CA VAL A 258 5.29 3.84 -29.01
C VAL A 258 3.85 3.35 -28.88
N VAL A 259 2.96 4.16 -28.34
CA VAL A 259 1.53 3.85 -28.23
C VAL A 259 0.88 3.73 -29.61
N GLU A 260 1.20 4.63 -30.53
CA GLU A 260 0.68 4.59 -31.90
C GLU A 260 1.15 3.34 -32.66
N MET A 261 2.44 3.00 -32.54
CA MET A 261 3.03 1.88 -33.29
C MET A 261 2.88 0.52 -32.60
N GLN A 262 2.36 0.49 -31.37
CA GLN A 262 2.15 -0.71 -30.55
C GLN A 262 3.41 -1.58 -30.42
N THR A 263 4.58 -0.96 -30.52
CA THR A 263 5.88 -1.63 -30.45
C THR A 263 6.96 -0.66 -30.00
N ALA A 264 7.82 -1.10 -29.08
CA ALA A 264 8.95 -0.29 -28.61
C ALA A 264 10.28 -1.02 -28.82
N SER A 265 11.16 -0.44 -29.62
CA SER A 265 12.55 -0.90 -29.75
C SER A 265 13.49 0.28 -29.79
N VAL A 266 14.71 0.08 -29.29
CA VAL A 266 15.78 1.10 -29.32
C VAL A 266 15.99 1.61 -30.74
N SER A 267 16.00 0.71 -31.73
CA SER A 267 16.15 1.05 -33.16
C SER A 267 14.96 1.83 -33.75
N LEU A 268 13.75 1.72 -33.19
CA LEU A 268 12.61 2.53 -33.60
C LEU A 268 12.79 3.97 -33.14
N ILE A 269 13.06 4.16 -31.84
CA ILE A 269 13.25 5.47 -31.21
C ILE A 269 14.48 6.18 -31.78
N GLN A 270 15.58 5.46 -31.97
CA GLN A 270 16.80 5.98 -32.59
C GLN A 270 16.53 6.59 -33.97
N ARG A 271 15.77 5.89 -34.82
CA ARG A 271 15.48 6.36 -36.20
C ARG A 271 14.46 7.49 -36.22
N ARG A 272 13.47 7.46 -35.34
CA ARG A 272 12.41 8.48 -35.27
C ARG A 272 12.93 9.82 -34.77
N PHE A 273 13.70 9.81 -33.69
CA PHE A 273 14.20 11.02 -33.05
C PHE A 273 15.62 11.42 -33.49
N ARG A 274 16.27 10.60 -34.33
CA ARG A 274 17.66 10.81 -34.81
C ARG A 274 18.66 11.01 -33.67
N ILE A 275 18.49 10.26 -32.60
CA ILE A 275 19.35 10.31 -31.40
C ILE A 275 20.36 9.16 -31.39
N SER A 276 21.31 9.21 -30.45
CA SER A 276 22.27 8.12 -30.25
C SER A 276 21.59 6.87 -29.72
N TYR A 277 22.17 5.69 -30.00
CA TYR A 277 21.66 4.40 -29.51
C TYR A 277 21.50 4.37 -27.99
N ASN A 278 22.47 4.91 -27.25
CA ASN A 278 22.44 4.95 -25.79
C ASN A 278 21.30 5.82 -25.24
N ARG A 279 21.02 6.97 -25.88
CA ARG A 279 19.90 7.83 -25.49
C ARG A 279 18.55 7.18 -25.82
N ALA A 280 18.47 6.50 -26.96
CA ALA A 280 17.28 5.72 -27.32
C ALA A 280 17.05 4.53 -26.36
N ALA A 281 18.11 3.88 -25.89
CA ALA A 281 18.00 2.81 -24.90
C ALA A 281 17.50 3.37 -23.55
N GLN A 282 18.07 4.50 -23.10
CA GLN A 282 17.61 5.19 -21.89
C GLN A 282 16.14 5.59 -21.96
N LEU A 283 15.69 6.15 -23.08
CA LEU A 283 14.27 6.46 -23.29
C LEU A 283 13.38 5.22 -23.23
N VAL A 284 13.80 4.10 -23.82
CA VAL A 284 13.03 2.85 -23.79
C VAL A 284 12.98 2.26 -22.38
N ASP A 285 14.05 2.38 -21.60
CA ASP A 285 14.11 1.97 -20.20
C ASP A 285 13.26 2.90 -19.32
N GLU A 286 13.28 4.21 -19.57
CA GLU A 286 12.40 5.17 -18.90
C GLU A 286 10.92 4.89 -19.19
N LEU A 287 10.57 4.53 -20.42
CA LEU A 287 9.22 4.11 -20.80
C LEU A 287 8.79 2.80 -20.10
N GLU A 288 9.73 1.90 -19.78
CA GLU A 288 9.46 0.68 -19.00
C GLU A 288 9.22 1.04 -17.52
N VAL A 289 10.08 1.88 -16.94
CA VAL A 289 9.92 2.35 -15.55
C VAL A 289 8.60 3.08 -15.36
N GLN A 290 8.17 3.86 -16.35
CA GLN A 290 6.90 4.58 -16.36
C GLN A 290 5.70 3.72 -16.79
N GLY A 291 5.91 2.40 -16.98
CA GLY A 291 4.83 1.45 -17.27
C GLY A 291 4.17 1.63 -18.64
N VAL A 292 4.81 2.35 -19.57
CA VAL A 292 4.34 2.52 -20.95
C VAL A 292 4.58 1.24 -21.76
N VAL A 293 5.71 0.56 -21.50
CA VAL A 293 6.12 -0.66 -22.18
C VAL A 293 6.50 -1.76 -21.18
N GLY A 294 6.31 -3.02 -21.57
CA GLY A 294 6.69 -4.18 -20.78
C GLY A 294 8.21 -4.41 -20.73
N PRO A 295 8.65 -5.38 -19.91
CA PRO A 295 10.07 -5.66 -19.71
C PRO A 295 10.78 -6.14 -20.98
N SER A 296 12.11 -6.04 -20.99
CA SER A 296 12.94 -6.47 -22.12
C SER A 296 12.77 -7.97 -22.44
N GLU A 297 12.27 -8.28 -23.63
CA GLU A 297 12.14 -9.65 -24.15
C GLU A 297 13.34 -10.03 -25.04
N GLY A 298 14.56 -9.72 -24.60
CA GLY A 298 15.80 -10.02 -25.34
C GLY A 298 15.93 -9.22 -26.63
N SER A 299 15.96 -9.88 -27.79
CA SER A 299 16.11 -9.22 -29.09
C SER A 299 14.80 -8.74 -29.72
N LYS A 300 13.65 -9.02 -29.07
CA LYS A 300 12.33 -8.63 -29.56
C LYS A 300 11.93 -7.23 -29.05
N PRO A 301 11.13 -6.47 -29.82
CA PRO A 301 10.60 -5.21 -29.35
C PRO A 301 9.65 -5.43 -28.15
N ARG A 302 9.69 -4.50 -27.19
CA ARG A 302 8.84 -4.50 -25.99
C ARG A 302 7.38 -4.24 -26.37
N ARG A 303 6.46 -4.88 -25.63
CA ARG A 303 5.00 -4.71 -25.79
C ARG A 303 4.52 -3.44 -25.08
N VAL A 304 3.48 -2.80 -25.60
CA VAL A 304 2.90 -1.55 -25.05
C VAL A 304 1.77 -1.88 -24.07
N LEU A 305 1.71 -1.17 -22.93
CA LEU A 305 0.81 -1.48 -21.81
C LEU A 305 -0.35 -0.47 -21.64
N ILE A 306 -0.31 0.70 -22.28
CA ILE A 306 -1.26 1.81 -22.02
C ILE A 306 -2.68 1.53 -22.55
N GLU A 307 -2.85 0.74 -23.61
CA GLU A 307 -4.20 0.44 -24.12
C GLU A 307 -5.03 -0.40 -23.13
N GLN A 308 -4.38 -1.22 -22.30
CA GLN A 308 -5.01 -1.93 -21.17
C GLN A 308 -5.33 -1.01 -19.98
N GLN A 309 -4.71 0.18 -19.90
CA GLN A 309 -4.97 1.18 -18.86
C GLN A 309 -6.23 2.00 -19.15
N ALA A 310 -6.62 2.18 -20.42
CA ALA A 310 -7.83 2.95 -20.79
C ALA A 310 -9.13 2.30 -20.29
N GLU A 311 -9.23 0.97 -20.35
CA GLU A 311 -10.35 0.22 -19.77
C GLU A 311 -10.42 0.33 -18.24
N SER A 312 -9.26 0.37 -17.57
CA SER A 312 -9.20 0.52 -16.12
C SER A 312 -9.45 1.97 -15.65
N LEU A 313 -9.09 2.97 -16.45
CA LEU A 313 -9.42 4.38 -16.25
C LEU A 313 -10.94 4.63 -16.37
N SER A 314 -11.61 3.98 -17.34
CA SER A 314 -13.08 4.03 -17.50
C SER A 314 -13.82 3.56 -16.23
N ILE A 315 -13.35 2.48 -15.60
CA ILE A 315 -13.95 1.92 -14.38
C ILE A 315 -13.71 2.85 -13.19
N LEU A 316 -12.52 3.46 -13.11
CA LEU A 316 -12.17 4.41 -12.06
C LEU A 316 -13.02 5.69 -12.13
N ASP A 317 -13.33 6.16 -13.34
CA ASP A 317 -14.20 7.33 -13.56
C ASP A 317 -15.65 7.05 -13.17
N GLU A 318 -16.14 5.83 -13.41
CA GLU A 318 -17.47 5.40 -12.97
C GLU A 318 -17.58 5.34 -11.43
N LEU A 319 -16.54 4.87 -10.75
CA LEU A 319 -16.45 4.86 -9.29
C LEU A 319 -16.34 6.28 -8.68
N LYS A 320 -15.57 7.17 -9.32
CA LYS A 320 -15.50 8.60 -8.93
C LYS A 320 -16.87 9.29 -9.07
N LEU A 321 -17.66 8.94 -10.09
CA LEU A 321 -19.00 9.47 -10.30
C LEU A 321 -19.99 8.99 -9.22
N GLN A 322 -19.89 7.71 -8.82
CA GLN A 322 -20.68 7.17 -7.71
C GLN A 322 -20.34 7.84 -6.37
N ARG A 323 -19.05 8.08 -6.10
CA ARG A 323 -18.57 8.83 -4.92
C ARG A 323 -19.18 10.24 -4.85
N LYS A 324 -19.28 10.95 -5.98
CA LYS A 324 -19.86 12.31 -6.04
C LYS A 324 -21.37 12.34 -5.77
N ARG A 325 -22.08 11.22 -5.99
CA ARG A 325 -23.51 11.07 -5.68
C ARG A 325 -23.78 10.73 -4.20
N LEU A 326 -22.85 10.05 -3.54
CA LEU A 326 -22.98 9.63 -2.14
C LEU A 326 -22.57 10.72 -1.13
N ILE A 327 -21.83 11.74 -1.58
CA ILE A 327 -21.35 12.87 -0.74
C ILE A 327 -22.33 14.07 -0.75
N LYS A 328 -23.42 14.01 -1.53
CA LYS A 328 -24.53 14.99 -1.50
C LYS A 328 -25.63 14.56 -0.55
#